data_AF-A0A1R2CM05-F1
#
_entry.id   AF-A0A1R2CM05-F1
#
_cell.length_a   1.000
_cell.length_b   1.000
_cell.length_c   1.000
_cell.angle_alpha   90.00
_cell.angle_beta   90.00
_cell.angle_gamma   90.00
#
_symmetry.space_group_name_H-M   'P 1'
#
loop_
_entity.id
_entity.type
_entity.pdbx_description
1 polymer ?
#
loop_
_entity_poly.entity_id
_entity_poly.type
_entity_poly.pdbx_seq_one_letter_code
_entity_poly.pdbx_strand_id
1 'polypeptide(L)'
;MGCVSARENLPKEEEAILLMESQLEFFKNNCVFVDGIIRKYSQNNEINESQWKDICEHLEIKVHNTSMCPLVENFYNSMKSNGLFYTKDLLLVGILLSNGMSRQKARLIFETFDSLCTGKLEKEDLGKMLDEIYKVSVLALPSLVNNSTNPPISHRKIKKYMKMLESQFPEAKSLLIKIILEENDNISVREFAKIFDNEENGRLLTPYGFRSFVDRLGFNKG
;
A
#
# COMPACT_ATOMS: atom_id res chain seq x y z
N MET A 1 -10.65 -18.80 -8.08
CA MET A 1 -11.54 -18.90 -9.26
C MET A 1 -11.76 -17.51 -9.81
N GLY A 2 -11.69 -17.36 -11.14
CA GLY A 2 -11.28 -16.14 -11.82
C GLY A 2 -12.24 -14.96 -11.73
N CYS A 3 -11.70 -13.79 -11.38
CA CYS A 3 -12.22 -12.52 -11.85
C CYS A 3 -11.57 -12.21 -13.20
N VAL A 4 -12.21 -12.69 -14.27
CA VAL A 4 -12.08 -12.12 -15.62
C VAL A 4 -12.95 -10.87 -15.66
N SER A 5 -12.60 -9.86 -14.88
CA SER A 5 -13.11 -8.51 -15.06
C SER A 5 -12.27 -7.88 -16.18
N ALA A 6 -12.96 -7.46 -17.24
CA ALA A 6 -12.46 -6.82 -18.45
C ALA A 6 -11.03 -6.27 -18.34
N ARG A 7 -10.13 -6.77 -19.18
CA ARG A 7 -8.82 -6.15 -19.39
C ARG A 7 -9.05 -4.75 -19.95
N GLU A 8 -9.22 -3.76 -19.07
CA GLU A 8 -8.67 -2.43 -19.33
C GLU A 8 -7.23 -2.69 -19.77
N ASN A 9 -6.85 -2.18 -20.94
CA ASN A 9 -5.47 -2.29 -21.40
C ASN A 9 -4.61 -1.47 -20.42
N LEU A 10 -4.12 -2.13 -19.37
CA LEU A 10 -3.28 -1.51 -18.37
C LEU A 10 -2.07 -0.86 -19.05
N PRO A 11 -1.69 0.36 -18.64
CA PRO A 11 -0.41 0.92 -19.03
C PRO A 11 0.71 -0.07 -18.70
N LYS A 12 1.73 -0.14 -19.55
CA LYS A 12 2.85 -1.08 -19.36
C LYS A 12 3.59 -0.85 -18.05
N GLU A 13 3.60 0.40 -17.59
CA GLU A 13 4.10 0.83 -16.30
C GLU A 13 3.39 0.08 -15.16
N GLU A 14 2.06 0.07 -15.15
CA GLU A 14 1.27 -0.62 -14.12
C GLU A 14 1.38 -2.13 -14.22
N GLU A 15 1.43 -2.70 -15.44
CA GLU A 15 1.64 -4.14 -15.61
C GLU A 15 2.98 -4.59 -14.99
N ALA A 16 4.05 -3.82 -15.21
CA ALA A 16 5.36 -4.12 -14.63
C ALA A 16 5.36 -3.94 -13.09
N ILE A 17 4.71 -2.91 -12.56
CA ILE A 17 4.62 -2.67 -11.11
C ILE A 17 3.84 -3.80 -10.44
N LEU A 18 2.65 -4.14 -10.97
CA LEU A 18 1.82 -5.24 -10.46
C LEU A 18 2.57 -6.57 -10.46
N LEU A 19 3.33 -6.86 -11.52
CA LEU A 19 4.14 -8.07 -11.55
C LEU A 19 5.16 -8.08 -10.41
N MET A 20 5.88 -6.97 -10.18
CA MET A 20 6.86 -6.89 -9.10
C MET A 20 6.23 -6.93 -7.70
N GLU A 21 5.09 -6.29 -7.50
CA GLU A 21 4.31 -6.36 -6.25
C GLU A 21 3.95 -7.81 -5.92
N SER A 22 3.53 -8.59 -6.92
CA SER A 22 3.21 -10.02 -6.73
C SER A 22 4.42 -10.85 -6.30
N GLN A 23 5.65 -10.43 -6.63
CA GLN A 23 6.87 -11.12 -6.22
C GLN A 23 7.15 -11.00 -4.72
N LEU A 24 6.50 -10.09 -3.98
CA LEU A 24 6.62 -10.03 -2.53
C LEU A 24 5.78 -11.11 -1.81
N GLU A 25 4.82 -11.70 -2.51
CA GLU A 25 4.01 -12.84 -2.08
C GLU A 25 3.07 -12.62 -0.86
N PHE A 26 2.88 -11.37 -0.43
CA PHE A 26 1.87 -11.03 0.59
C PHE A 26 0.45 -11.50 0.23
N PHE A 27 0.12 -11.55 -1.07
CA PHE A 27 -1.19 -11.98 -1.56
C PHE A 27 -1.55 -13.41 -1.13
N LYS A 28 -0.58 -14.26 -0.75
CA LYS A 28 -0.87 -15.62 -0.26
C LYS A 28 -1.65 -15.61 1.06
N ASN A 29 -1.54 -14.53 1.82
CA ASN A 29 -2.09 -14.42 3.17
C ASN A 29 -3.32 -13.51 3.22
N ASN A 30 -4.19 -13.76 4.20
CA ASN A 30 -5.27 -12.84 4.53
C ASN A 30 -4.74 -11.65 5.34
N CYS A 31 -5.27 -10.44 5.10
CA CYS A 31 -4.83 -9.21 5.76
C CYS A 31 -4.94 -9.25 7.28
N VAL A 32 -5.94 -9.96 7.83
CA VAL A 32 -6.10 -10.14 9.28
C VAL A 32 -4.98 -11.02 9.85
N PHE A 33 -4.58 -12.07 9.11
CA PHE A 33 -3.47 -12.92 9.51
C PHE A 33 -2.13 -12.18 9.44
N VAL A 34 -1.91 -11.41 8.37
CA VAL A 34 -0.73 -10.56 8.21
C VAL A 34 -0.61 -9.55 9.36
N ASP A 35 -1.68 -8.83 9.67
CA ASP A 35 -1.71 -7.89 10.80
C ASP A 35 -1.38 -8.59 12.14
N GLY A 36 -2.05 -9.72 12.41
CA GLY A 36 -1.84 -10.47 13.64
C GLY A 36 -0.40 -10.96 13.83
N ILE A 37 0.23 -11.47 12.77
CA ILE A 37 1.63 -11.92 12.82
C ILE A 37 2.58 -10.72 13.04
N ILE A 38 2.44 -9.65 12.25
CA ILE A 38 3.33 -8.49 12.38
C ILE A 38 3.22 -7.86 13.79
N ARG A 39 2.00 -7.70 14.33
CA ARG A 39 1.81 -7.15 15.68
C ARG A 39 2.33 -8.07 16.78
N LYS A 40 2.21 -9.40 16.62
CA LYS A 40 2.70 -10.38 17.60
C LYS A 40 4.21 -10.27 17.83
N TYR A 41 4.97 -9.98 16.77
CA TYR A 41 6.44 -9.89 16.83
C TYR A 41 6.95 -8.46 17.05
N SER A 42 6.08 -7.45 16.95
CA SER A 42 6.42 -6.05 17.23
C SER A 42 6.63 -5.81 18.72
N GLN A 43 7.66 -5.02 19.05
CA GLN A 43 7.89 -4.50 20.40
C GLN A 43 8.13 -2.99 20.32
N ASN A 44 7.38 -2.21 21.11
CA ASN A 44 7.47 -0.74 21.12
C ASN A 44 7.33 -0.09 19.72
N ASN A 45 6.48 -0.64 18.86
CA ASN A 45 6.29 -0.24 17.46
C ASN A 45 7.50 -0.46 16.55
N GLU A 46 8.47 -1.24 16.99
CA GLU A 46 9.68 -1.58 16.24
C GLU A 46 9.82 -3.09 16.07
N ILE A 47 10.47 -3.49 14.98
CA ILE A 47 10.78 -4.88 14.64
C ILE A 47 12.26 -4.94 14.28
N ASN A 48 13.03 -5.74 15.03
CA ASN A 48 14.44 -6.02 14.74
C ASN A 48 14.59 -7.13 13.69
N GLU A 49 15.83 -7.39 13.26
CA GLU A 49 16.11 -8.36 12.20
C GLU A 49 15.68 -9.80 12.54
N SER A 50 15.81 -10.21 13.82
CA SER A 50 15.40 -11.55 14.25
C SER A 50 13.89 -11.69 14.20
N GLN A 51 13.15 -10.71 14.73
CA GLN A 51 11.69 -10.65 14.67
C GLN A 51 11.21 -10.58 13.21
N TRP A 52 11.90 -9.82 12.36
CA TRP A 52 11.58 -9.74 10.94
C TRP A 52 11.73 -11.10 10.25
N LYS A 53 12.83 -11.82 10.51
CA LYS A 53 13.02 -13.17 9.99
C LYS A 53 11.88 -14.11 10.38
N ASP A 54 11.46 -14.08 11.64
CA ASP A 54 10.34 -14.90 12.12
C ASP A 54 9.02 -14.54 11.43
N ILE A 55 8.73 -13.24 11.26
CA ILE A 55 7.56 -12.76 10.51
C ILE A 55 7.59 -13.29 9.07
N CYS A 56 8.74 -13.21 8.40
CA CYS A 56 8.88 -13.63 7.02
C CYS A 56 8.64 -15.12 6.83
N GLU A 57 9.15 -15.94 7.75
CA GLU A 57 8.95 -17.39 7.75
C GLU A 57 7.47 -17.74 7.96
N HIS A 58 6.79 -17.08 8.91
CA HIS A 58 5.37 -17.33 9.17
C HIS A 58 4.44 -16.89 8.04
N LEU A 59 4.78 -15.80 7.35
CA LEU A 59 3.99 -15.27 6.24
C LEU A 59 4.41 -15.86 4.89
N GLU A 60 5.48 -16.63 4.82
CA GLU A 60 6.04 -17.17 3.56
C GLU A 60 6.24 -16.07 2.48
N ILE A 61 6.68 -14.88 2.90
CA ILE A 61 6.93 -13.74 2.02
C ILE A 61 8.38 -13.74 1.53
N LYS A 62 8.59 -13.18 0.33
CA LYS A 62 9.93 -13.06 -0.24
C LYS A 62 10.61 -11.79 0.23
N VAL A 63 11.76 -11.94 0.89
CA VAL A 63 12.57 -10.82 1.39
C VAL A 63 13.97 -10.73 0.79
N HIS A 64 14.37 -11.74 0.03
CA HIS A 64 15.65 -11.78 -0.66
C HIS A 64 15.49 -11.48 -2.14
N ASN A 65 16.56 -10.93 -2.72
CA ASN A 65 16.61 -10.65 -4.15
C ASN A 65 16.48 -11.96 -4.95
N THR A 66 15.67 -11.93 -5.99
CA THR A 66 15.51 -13.04 -6.92
C THR A 66 15.88 -12.60 -8.33
N SER A 67 16.09 -13.55 -9.25
CA SER A 67 16.31 -13.22 -10.66
C SER A 67 15.15 -12.42 -11.27
N MET A 68 13.92 -12.66 -10.80
CA MET A 68 12.71 -11.97 -11.25
C MET A 68 12.51 -10.61 -10.57
N CYS A 69 12.91 -10.49 -9.29
CA CYS A 69 12.82 -9.26 -8.51
C CYS A 69 14.14 -9.01 -7.74
N PRO A 70 15.17 -8.42 -8.39
CA PRO A 70 16.49 -8.18 -7.81
C PRO A 70 16.55 -6.99 -6.84
N LEU A 71 15.43 -6.33 -6.52
CA LEU A 71 15.38 -5.13 -5.68
C LEU A 71 14.55 -5.32 -4.40
N VAL A 72 14.19 -6.56 -4.06
CA VAL A 72 13.38 -6.88 -2.87
C VAL A 72 14.07 -6.44 -1.58
N GLU A 73 15.38 -6.72 -1.44
CA GLU A 73 16.12 -6.33 -0.24
C GLU A 73 16.22 -4.80 -0.12
N ASN A 74 16.42 -4.12 -1.25
CA ASN A 74 16.47 -2.65 -1.28
C ASN A 74 15.13 -2.03 -0.85
N PHE A 75 14.02 -2.64 -1.28
CA PHE A 75 12.68 -2.22 -0.87
C PHE A 75 12.50 -2.31 0.65
N TYR A 76 12.79 -3.45 1.27
CA TYR A 76 12.66 -3.59 2.73
C TYR A 76 13.68 -2.73 3.48
N ASN A 77 14.93 -2.64 3.00
CA ASN A 77 15.93 -1.78 3.62
C ASN A 77 15.56 -0.29 3.57
N SER A 78 14.79 0.15 2.57
CA SER A 78 14.29 1.52 2.50
C SER A 78 13.24 1.85 3.58
N MET A 79 12.66 0.83 4.21
CA MET A 79 11.71 0.96 5.32
C MET A 79 12.38 0.86 6.70
N LYS A 80 13.68 0.56 6.74
CA LYS A 80 14.45 0.53 7.98
C LYS A 80 14.88 1.95 8.38
N SER A 81 14.84 2.22 9.68
CA SER A 81 15.48 3.37 10.30
C SER A 81 16.39 2.86 11.42
N ASN A 82 17.67 3.25 11.39
CA ASN A 82 18.68 2.76 12.35
C ASN A 82 18.76 1.23 12.47
N GLY A 83 18.49 0.51 11.36
CA GLY A 83 18.52 -0.96 11.33
C GLY A 83 17.27 -1.66 11.85
N LEU A 84 16.25 -0.92 12.28
CA LEU A 84 14.96 -1.43 12.75
C LEU A 84 13.85 -1.09 11.76
N PHE A 85 12.83 -1.94 11.69
CA PHE A 85 11.61 -1.65 10.95
C PHE A 85 10.58 -0.98 11.84
N TYR A 86 9.91 0.05 11.33
CA TYR A 86 8.70 0.55 11.97
C TYR A 86 7.53 -0.38 11.67
N THR A 87 6.84 -0.80 12.73
CA THR A 87 5.72 -1.75 12.64
C THR A 87 4.61 -1.21 11.76
N LYS A 88 4.34 0.10 11.85
CA LYS A 88 3.35 0.82 11.05
C LYS A 88 3.59 0.63 9.54
N ASP A 89 4.83 0.78 9.09
CA ASP A 89 5.20 0.72 7.67
C ASP A 89 5.02 -0.71 7.13
N LEU A 90 5.44 -1.72 7.90
CA LEU A 90 5.27 -3.14 7.55
C LEU A 90 3.80 -3.56 7.55
N LEU A 91 3.01 -3.11 8.53
CA LEU A 91 1.56 -3.34 8.58
C LEU A 91 0.89 -2.78 7.33
N LEU A 92 1.20 -1.54 6.97
CA LEU A 92 0.58 -0.89 5.83
C LEU A 92 0.87 -1.64 4.53
N VAL A 93 2.13 -1.98 4.27
CA VAL A 93 2.55 -2.77 3.10
C VAL A 93 1.84 -4.12 3.10
N GLY A 94 1.87 -4.82 4.24
CA GLY A 94 1.28 -6.14 4.38
C GLY A 94 -0.23 -6.13 4.15
N ILE A 95 -0.96 -5.18 4.71
CA ILE A 95 -2.42 -5.06 4.55
C ILE A 95 -2.79 -4.68 3.11
N LEU A 96 -2.06 -3.74 2.49
CA LEU A 96 -2.33 -3.31 1.13
C LEU A 96 -2.13 -4.45 0.11
N LEU A 97 -1.07 -5.25 0.27
CA LEU A 97 -0.69 -6.32 -0.68
C LEU A 97 -1.33 -7.70 -0.40
N SER A 98 -1.86 -7.92 0.80
CA SER A 98 -2.50 -9.19 1.16
C SER A 98 -3.91 -9.33 0.59
N ASN A 99 -4.45 -10.54 0.60
CA ASN A 99 -5.85 -10.79 0.26
C ASN A 99 -6.77 -10.39 1.43
N GLY A 100 -8.01 -10.00 1.15
CA GLY A 100 -8.98 -9.69 2.20
C GLY A 100 -10.11 -8.81 1.71
N MET A 101 -11.19 -8.73 2.48
CA MET A 101 -12.29 -7.83 2.16
C MET A 101 -11.85 -6.38 2.37
N SER A 102 -12.25 -5.48 1.46
CA SER A 102 -11.90 -4.05 1.56
C SER A 102 -12.30 -3.44 2.90
N ARG A 103 -13.44 -3.83 3.45
CA ARG A 103 -13.88 -3.45 4.80
C ARG A 103 -12.89 -3.85 5.91
N GLN A 104 -12.29 -5.04 5.82
CA GLN A 104 -11.31 -5.50 6.80
C GLN A 104 -10.01 -4.73 6.65
N LYS A 105 -9.53 -4.54 5.41
CA LYS A 105 -8.34 -3.71 5.15
C LYS A 105 -8.53 -2.29 5.67
N ALA A 106 -9.69 -1.69 5.42
CA ALA A 106 -10.04 -0.34 5.88
C ALA A 106 -9.91 -0.23 7.39
N ARG A 107 -10.49 -1.20 8.12
CA ARG A 107 -10.41 -1.24 9.57
C ARG A 107 -8.97 -1.37 10.07
N LEU A 108 -8.19 -2.32 9.54
CA LEU A 108 -6.81 -2.57 9.98
C LEU A 108 -5.88 -1.39 9.68
N ILE A 109 -6.06 -0.74 8.53
CA ILE A 109 -5.32 0.48 8.19
C ILE A 109 -5.71 1.59 9.17
N PHE A 110 -7.01 1.82 9.41
CA PHE A 110 -7.47 2.82 10.38
C PHE A 110 -6.84 2.60 11.77
N GLU A 111 -6.90 1.38 12.29
CA GLU A 111 -6.33 0.99 13.59
C GLU A 111 -4.80 1.18 13.65
N THR A 112 -4.13 1.20 12.50
CA THR A 112 -2.68 1.48 12.41
C THR A 112 -2.36 2.97 12.59
N PHE A 113 -3.31 3.86 12.33
CA PHE A 113 -3.15 5.31 12.47
C PHE A 113 -3.86 5.89 13.70
N ASP A 114 -4.85 5.19 14.27
CA ASP A 114 -5.47 5.54 15.56
C ASP A 114 -4.60 5.07 16.74
N SER A 115 -3.39 5.63 16.85
CA SER A 115 -2.38 5.24 17.84
C SER A 115 -2.83 5.42 19.30
N LEU A 116 -3.81 6.30 19.54
CA LEU A 116 -4.39 6.59 20.84
C LEU A 116 -5.67 5.76 21.11
N CYS A 117 -6.05 4.86 20.20
CA CYS A 117 -7.24 4.01 20.29
C CYS A 117 -8.53 4.82 20.59
N THR A 118 -8.66 6.00 19.99
CA THR A 118 -9.81 6.88 20.19
C THR A 118 -11.06 6.40 19.46
N GLY A 119 -10.89 5.48 18.51
CA GLY A 119 -11.91 5.02 17.58
C GLY A 119 -12.23 6.04 16.47
N LYS A 120 -11.45 7.12 16.38
CA LYS A 120 -11.66 8.26 15.47
C LYS A 120 -10.35 8.68 14.81
N LEU A 121 -10.44 9.15 13.57
CA LEU A 121 -9.34 9.83 12.90
C LEU A 121 -9.76 11.24 12.57
N GLU A 122 -8.96 12.20 13.03
CA GLU A 122 -9.08 13.60 12.64
C GLU A 122 -8.47 13.82 11.26
N LYS A 123 -8.77 14.98 10.66
CA LYS A 123 -8.25 15.37 9.35
C LYS A 123 -6.73 15.26 9.23
N GLU A 124 -5.99 15.61 10.27
CA GLU A 124 -4.53 15.54 10.27
C GLU A 124 -4.02 14.09 10.19
N ASP A 125 -4.59 13.19 10.99
CA ASP A 125 -4.20 11.79 11.00
C ASP A 125 -4.64 11.05 9.75
N LEU A 126 -5.82 11.38 9.21
CA LEU A 126 -6.24 10.95 7.89
C LEU A 126 -5.26 11.43 6.81
N GLY A 127 -4.80 12.68 6.91
CA GLY A 127 -3.76 13.22 6.03
C GLY A 127 -2.47 12.41 6.08
N LYS A 128 -1.98 12.10 7.29
CA LYS A 128 -0.78 11.27 7.49
C LYS A 128 -0.98 9.85 6.94
N MET A 129 -2.16 9.26 7.15
CA MET A 129 -2.51 7.94 6.61
C MET A 129 -2.41 7.90 5.08
N LEU A 130 -2.95 8.91 4.40
CA LEU A 130 -2.88 9.01 2.95
C LEU A 130 -1.44 9.24 2.45
N ASP A 131 -0.62 10.00 3.19
CA ASP A 131 0.80 10.21 2.86
C ASP A 131 1.59 8.89 2.92
N GLU A 132 1.32 8.05 3.92
CA GLU A 132 1.98 6.75 4.04
C GLU A 132 1.50 5.76 2.97
N ILE A 133 0.18 5.74 2.67
CA ILE A 133 -0.35 4.93 1.55
C ILE A 133 0.30 5.36 0.24
N TYR A 134 0.47 6.67 0.02
CA TYR A 134 1.18 7.23 -1.13
C TYR A 134 2.64 6.79 -1.16
N LYS A 135 3.37 6.94 -0.05
CA LYS A 135 4.78 6.53 0.05
C LYS A 135 4.94 5.05 -0.31
N VAL A 136 4.06 4.17 0.18
CA VAL A 136 4.09 2.74 -0.17
C VAL A 136 3.73 2.51 -1.64
N SER A 137 2.57 3.02 -2.06
CA SER A 137 1.94 2.66 -3.34
C SER A 137 2.58 3.34 -4.55
N VAL A 138 3.05 4.58 -4.40
CA VAL A 138 3.58 5.40 -5.49
C VAL A 138 5.11 5.45 -5.51
N LEU A 139 5.75 5.40 -4.33
CA LEU A 139 7.21 5.53 -4.24
C LEU A 139 7.90 4.19 -4.05
N ALA A 140 7.53 3.44 -3.00
CA ALA A 140 8.26 2.25 -2.60
C ALA A 140 8.01 1.06 -3.55
N LEU A 141 6.75 0.70 -3.81
CA LEU A 141 6.45 -0.48 -4.64
C LEU A 141 6.91 -0.33 -6.10
N PRO A 142 6.71 0.82 -6.78
CA PRO A 142 7.24 0.99 -8.13
C PRO A 142 8.77 0.94 -8.23
N SER A 143 9.48 1.20 -7.13
CA SER A 143 10.95 1.09 -7.09
C SER A 143 11.47 -0.34 -7.26
N LEU A 144 10.62 -1.36 -7.07
CA LEU A 144 10.95 -2.76 -7.35
C LEU A 144 11.18 -3.03 -8.84
N VAL A 145 10.61 -2.20 -9.72
CA VAL A 145 10.74 -2.36 -11.16
C VAL A 145 12.15 -2.01 -11.62
N ASN A 146 12.78 -2.99 -12.25
CA ASN A 146 14.13 -2.90 -12.82
C ASN A 146 14.09 -3.17 -14.33
N ASN A 147 15.19 -2.87 -15.03
CA ASN A 147 15.28 -3.00 -16.49
C ASN A 147 15.17 -4.45 -17.01
N SER A 148 15.30 -5.46 -16.14
CA SER A 148 15.15 -6.88 -16.48
C SER A 148 13.71 -7.39 -16.26
N THR A 149 12.79 -6.53 -15.83
CA THR A 149 11.37 -6.88 -15.62
C THR A 149 10.70 -7.19 -16.95
N ASN A 150 9.80 -8.18 -17.01
CA ASN A 150 8.99 -8.48 -18.18
C ASN A 150 7.52 -8.12 -17.88
N PRO A 151 6.85 -7.18 -18.57
CA PRO A 151 7.26 -6.54 -19.81
C PRO A 151 8.48 -5.63 -19.65
N PRO A 152 9.42 -5.64 -20.61
CA PRO A 152 10.60 -4.78 -20.57
C PRO A 152 10.15 -3.32 -20.57
N ILE A 153 10.30 -2.70 -19.42
CA ILE A 153 10.09 -1.27 -19.23
C ILE A 153 11.37 -0.66 -18.69
N SER A 154 11.79 0.44 -19.29
CA SER A 154 12.96 1.14 -18.79
C SER A 154 12.61 1.77 -17.44
N HIS A 155 13.55 1.68 -16.50
CA HIS A 155 13.44 2.35 -15.20
C HIS A 155 13.18 3.87 -15.34
N ARG A 156 13.60 4.48 -16.47
CA ARG A 156 13.27 5.87 -16.83
C ARG A 156 11.77 6.12 -17.02
N LYS A 157 11.04 5.18 -17.64
CA LYS A 157 9.59 5.30 -17.83
C LYS A 157 8.84 5.20 -16.51
N ILE A 158 9.21 4.23 -15.66
CA ILE A 158 8.68 4.10 -14.30
C ILE A 158 8.94 5.38 -13.49
N LYS A 159 10.16 5.91 -13.50
CA LYS A 159 10.47 7.19 -12.85
C LYS A 159 9.64 8.36 -13.38
N LYS A 160 9.36 8.41 -14.69
CA LYS A 160 8.49 9.45 -15.27
C LYS A 160 7.05 9.29 -14.77
N TYR A 161 6.56 8.06 -14.71
CA TYR A 161 5.24 7.73 -14.19
C TYR A 161 5.09 8.10 -12.71
N MET A 162 6.06 7.72 -11.86
CA MET A 162 6.08 8.10 -10.45
C MET A 162 6.06 9.62 -10.26
N LYS A 163 6.86 10.38 -11.03
CA LYS A 163 6.87 11.85 -10.97
C LYS A 163 5.53 12.47 -11.37
N MET A 164 4.84 11.86 -12.33
CA MET A 164 3.50 12.31 -12.73
C MET A 164 2.51 12.11 -11.58
N LEU A 165 2.46 10.92 -10.98
CA LEU A 165 1.62 10.64 -9.82
C LEU A 165 1.94 11.56 -8.63
N GLU A 166 3.23 11.79 -8.37
CA GLU A 166 3.71 12.72 -7.34
C GLU A 166 3.17 14.14 -7.55
N SER A 167 3.15 14.63 -8.79
CA SER A 167 2.61 15.96 -9.09
C SER A 167 1.09 16.08 -8.91
N GLN A 168 0.37 14.96 -8.95
CA GLN A 168 -1.10 14.91 -8.82
C GLN A 168 -1.54 14.61 -7.38
N PHE A 169 -0.67 14.01 -6.56
CA PHE A 169 -1.02 13.54 -5.23
C PHE A 169 -1.59 14.62 -4.29
N PRO A 170 -1.09 15.88 -4.23
CA PRO A 170 -1.66 16.88 -3.33
C PRO A 170 -3.15 17.14 -3.54
N GLU A 171 -3.59 17.16 -4.81
CA GLU A 171 -5.00 17.33 -5.17
C GLU A 171 -5.80 16.06 -4.89
N ALA A 172 -5.25 14.89 -5.24
CA ALA A 172 -5.84 13.59 -4.92
C ALA A 172 -6.10 13.43 -3.42
N LYS A 173 -5.12 13.78 -2.60
CA LYS A 173 -5.19 13.76 -1.14
C LYS A 173 -6.30 14.68 -0.63
N SER A 174 -6.36 15.92 -1.11
CA SER A 174 -7.39 16.89 -0.72
C SER A 174 -8.80 16.36 -1.05
N LEU A 175 -8.96 15.78 -2.25
CA LEU A 175 -10.22 15.18 -2.67
C LEU A 175 -10.60 13.96 -1.82
N LEU A 176 -9.66 13.06 -1.53
CA LEU A 176 -9.92 11.89 -0.67
C LEU A 176 -10.31 12.31 0.74
N ILE A 177 -9.62 13.28 1.33
CA ILE A 177 -9.98 13.82 2.65
C ILE A 177 -11.41 14.36 2.62
N LYS A 178 -11.78 15.13 1.58
CA LYS A 178 -13.13 15.67 1.42
C LYS A 178 -14.18 14.56 1.25
N ILE A 179 -13.88 13.51 0.47
CA ILE A 179 -14.81 12.38 0.26
C ILE A 179 -15.01 11.60 1.57
N ILE A 180 -13.93 11.40 2.34
CA ILE A 180 -13.97 10.57 3.55
C ILE A 180 -14.63 11.32 4.70
N LEU A 181 -14.27 12.58 4.93
CA LEU A 181 -14.80 13.36 6.05
C LEU A 181 -16.13 14.05 5.74
N GLU A 182 -16.41 14.29 4.46
CA GLU A 182 -17.53 15.14 4.01
C GLU A 182 -17.47 16.52 4.68
N GLU A 183 -18.44 16.83 5.55
CA GLU A 183 -18.51 18.07 6.35
C GLU A 183 -18.07 17.87 7.81
N ASN A 184 -17.59 16.68 8.19
CA ASN A 184 -17.20 16.34 9.56
C ASN A 184 -15.71 16.64 9.83
N ASP A 185 -15.36 16.89 11.09
CA ASP A 185 -13.95 17.09 11.50
C ASP A 185 -13.19 15.79 11.73
N ASN A 186 -13.92 14.69 11.97
CA ASN A 186 -13.38 13.36 12.23
C ASN A 186 -14.28 12.28 11.64
N ILE A 187 -13.74 11.08 11.52
CA ILE A 187 -14.47 9.88 11.09
C ILE A 187 -14.22 8.71 12.04
N SER A 188 -15.27 7.97 12.39
CA SER A 188 -15.12 6.74 13.19
C SER A 188 -14.65 5.56 12.33
N VAL A 189 -14.04 4.56 12.97
CA VAL A 189 -13.60 3.32 12.30
C VAL A 189 -14.74 2.63 11.52
N ARG A 190 -15.98 2.68 12.07
CA ARG A 190 -17.15 2.04 11.46
C ARG A 190 -17.59 2.77 10.20
N GLU A 191 -17.60 4.10 10.22
CA GLU A 191 -17.93 4.93 9.07
C GLU A 191 -16.86 4.80 8.00
N PHE A 192 -15.58 4.88 8.38
CA PHE A 192 -14.46 4.69 7.48
C PHE A 192 -14.57 3.33 6.78
N ALA A 193 -14.71 2.23 7.52
CA ALA A 193 -14.85 0.90 6.94
C ALA A 193 -16.09 0.75 6.04
N LYS A 194 -17.17 1.50 6.30
CA LYS A 194 -18.38 1.51 5.46
C LYS A 194 -18.14 2.21 4.12
N ILE A 195 -17.38 3.30 4.09
CA ILE A 195 -17.03 4.02 2.86
C ILE A 195 -16.31 3.08 1.88
N PHE A 196 -15.42 2.23 2.40
CA PHE A 196 -14.62 1.29 1.61
C PHE A 196 -15.26 -0.11 1.43
N ASP A 197 -16.52 -0.29 1.84
CA ASP A 197 -17.24 -1.58 1.75
C ASP A 197 -17.82 -1.85 0.34
N ASN A 198 -17.78 -0.86 -0.56
CA ASN A 198 -18.15 -1.04 -1.96
C ASN A 198 -16.91 -1.27 -2.84
N GLU A 199 -17.12 -1.86 -4.03
CA GLU A 199 -16.02 -2.25 -4.92
C GLU A 199 -15.17 -1.06 -5.40
N GLU A 200 -15.80 0.06 -5.73
CA GLU A 200 -15.12 1.24 -6.28
C GLU A 200 -14.15 1.85 -5.27
N ASN A 201 -14.65 2.19 -4.07
CA ASN A 201 -13.82 2.74 -3.00
C ASN A 201 -12.86 1.67 -2.47
N GLY A 202 -13.29 0.42 -2.37
CA GLY A 202 -12.49 -0.68 -1.86
C GLY A 202 -11.18 -0.90 -2.64
N ARG A 203 -11.14 -0.54 -3.93
CA ARG A 203 -9.93 -0.57 -4.75
C ARG A 203 -8.87 0.44 -4.29
N LEU A 204 -9.24 1.55 -3.65
CA LEU A 204 -8.30 2.54 -3.10
C LEU A 204 -7.41 1.96 -1.99
N LEU A 205 -7.83 0.84 -1.37
CA LEU A 205 -7.07 0.10 -0.37
C LEU A 205 -6.21 -1.01 -1.01
N THR A 206 -5.84 -0.80 -2.26
CA THR A 206 -4.84 -1.58 -3.00
C THR A 206 -3.85 -0.61 -3.64
N PRO A 207 -2.57 -0.98 -3.80
CA PRO A 207 -1.59 -0.08 -4.42
C PRO A 207 -2.00 0.38 -5.82
N TYR A 208 -2.46 -0.55 -6.66
CA TYR A 208 -2.94 -0.27 -8.01
C TYR A 208 -4.15 0.67 -8.03
N GLY A 209 -5.18 0.38 -7.22
CA GLY A 209 -6.38 1.23 -7.21
C GLY A 209 -6.09 2.63 -6.66
N PHE A 210 -5.18 2.75 -5.70
CA PHE A 210 -4.69 4.05 -5.22
C PHE A 210 -3.96 4.83 -6.32
N ARG A 211 -3.00 4.20 -7.02
CA ARG A 211 -2.29 4.83 -8.16
C ARG A 211 -3.26 5.23 -9.27
N SER A 212 -4.20 4.37 -9.60
CA SER A 212 -5.23 4.63 -10.62
C SER A 212 -6.11 5.83 -10.27
N PHE A 213 -6.46 5.99 -8.99
CA PHE A 213 -7.20 7.15 -8.51
C PHE A 213 -6.38 8.44 -8.66
N VAL A 214 -5.11 8.42 -8.26
CA VAL A 214 -4.21 9.58 -8.40
C VAL A 214 -4.06 9.96 -9.88
N ASP A 215 -3.84 8.98 -10.77
CA ASP A 215 -3.66 9.18 -12.21
C ASP A 215 -4.88 9.82 -12.88
N ARG A 216 -6.10 9.33 -12.57
CA ARG A 216 -7.36 9.80 -13.18
C ARG A 216 -7.60 11.30 -12.98
N LEU A 217 -7.12 11.89 -11.88
CA LEU A 217 -7.27 13.33 -11.65
C LEU A 217 -6.42 14.19 -12.59
N GLY A 218 -5.35 13.63 -13.15
CA GLY A 218 -4.57 14.28 -14.19
C GLY A 218 -5.31 14.44 -15.52
N PHE A 219 -6.21 13.51 -15.85
CA PHE A 219 -6.94 13.50 -17.13
C PHE A 219 -8.14 14.47 -17.16
N ASN A 220 -8.71 14.83 -16.01
CA ASN A 220 -9.80 15.81 -15.94
C ASN A 220 -9.32 17.28 -16.10
N LYS A 221 -8.04 17.50 -16.41
CA LYS A 221 -7.43 18.81 -16.68
C LYS A 221 -7.06 19.03 -18.16
N GLY A 222 -7.50 18.15 -19.06
CA GLY A 222 -7.26 18.23 -20.51
C GLY A 222 -8.47 18.73 -21.29
#